data_AF-R0KNP8-F1
#
_entry.id   AF-R0KNP8-F1
#
_cell.length_a   1.000
_cell.length_b   1.000
_cell.length_c   1.000
_cell.angle_alpha   90.00
_cell.angle_beta   90.00
_cell.angle_gamma   90.00
#
_symmetry.space_group_name_H-M   'P 1'
#
loop_
_entity.id
_entity.type
_entity.pdbx_description
1 polymer ?
#
loop_
_entity_poly.entity_id
_entity_poly.type
_entity_poly.pdbx_seq_one_letter_code
_entity_poly.pdbx_strand_id
1 'polypeptide(L)'
;MEDAPASPSQPAKSTCKSGNQAQEDFGALYLRKIASEFADDLDKVREAQDFKASSVPMLIHALKQGESLFTAEEKRRVVAATKA
;
A
#
# COMPACT_ATOMS: atom_id res chain seq x y z
N MET A 1 -20.71 26.86 38.42
CA MET A 1 -19.70 25.79 38.47
C MET A 1 -20.47 24.51 38.72
N GLU A 2 -20.53 23.48 37.88
CA GLU A 2 -19.78 23.01 36.71
C GLU A 2 -20.79 22.21 35.85
N ASP A 3 -20.95 22.52 34.57
CA ASP A 3 -20.26 21.95 33.40
C ASP A 3 -20.88 20.62 32.92
N ALA A 4 -21.02 20.51 31.60
CA ALA A 4 -21.99 19.68 30.88
C ALA A 4 -21.59 18.20 30.74
N PRO A 5 -22.53 17.27 30.49
CA PRO A 5 -22.16 16.00 29.88
C PRO A 5 -21.98 16.22 28.37
N ALA A 6 -20.78 16.63 27.96
CA ALA A 6 -20.38 16.54 26.56
C ALA A 6 -20.23 15.06 26.20
N SER A 7 -21.26 14.52 25.54
CA SER A 7 -21.12 13.30 24.74
C SER A 7 -19.92 13.47 23.80
N PRO A 8 -18.99 12.49 23.73
CA PRO A 8 -18.04 12.47 22.64
C PRO A 8 -18.79 12.02 21.38
N SER A 9 -19.51 12.95 20.76
CA SER A 9 -19.95 12.84 19.37
C SER A 9 -18.69 12.87 18.52
N GLN A 10 -18.14 11.69 18.30
CA GLN A 10 -17.05 11.43 17.38
C GLN A 10 -17.38 12.11 16.03
N PRO A 11 -16.48 12.93 15.47
CA PRO A 11 -16.70 13.49 14.16
C PRO A 11 -16.67 12.35 13.14
N ALA A 12 -17.83 12.17 12.50
CA ALA A 12 -18.02 11.37 11.32
C ALA A 12 -16.91 11.64 10.28
N LYS A 13 -16.12 10.61 9.96
CA LYS A 13 -15.42 10.47 8.67
C LYS A 13 -15.48 9.02 8.21
N SER A 14 -16.68 8.48 8.16
CA SER A 14 -16.98 7.42 7.20
C SER A 14 -17.49 8.08 5.93
N THR A 15 -17.05 7.53 4.79
CA THR A 15 -17.47 7.83 3.40
C THR A 15 -16.73 8.93 2.64
N CYS A 16 -15.44 8.67 2.38
CA CYS A 16 -14.87 8.79 1.04
C CYS A 16 -14.01 7.55 0.72
N LYS A 17 -14.51 6.35 1.05
CA LYS A 17 -13.73 5.10 0.99
C LYS A 17 -13.51 4.54 -0.43
N SER A 18 -14.27 4.97 -1.44
CA SER A 18 -14.21 4.32 -2.76
C SER A 18 -12.95 4.65 -3.56
N GLY A 19 -12.39 5.86 -3.42
CA GLY A 19 -11.14 6.24 -4.08
C GLY A 19 -9.91 5.66 -3.39
N ASN A 20 -9.93 5.60 -2.06
CA ASN A 20 -8.81 5.11 -1.27
C ASN A 20 -8.71 3.58 -1.30
N GLN A 21 -9.83 2.86 -1.31
CA GLN A 21 -9.86 1.41 -1.42
C GLN A 21 -9.24 0.93 -2.74
N ALA A 22 -9.61 1.54 -3.88
CA ALA A 22 -9.01 1.19 -5.16
C ALA A 22 -7.49 1.45 -5.20
N GLN A 23 -7.01 2.48 -4.50
CA GLN A 23 -5.58 2.76 -4.41
C GLN A 23 -4.87 1.77 -3.48
N GLU A 24 -5.46 1.41 -2.34
CA GLU A 24 -4.93 0.38 -1.43
C GLU A 24 -4.95 -1.02 -2.07
N ASP A 25 -6.02 -1.36 -2.80
CA ASP A 25 -6.14 -2.58 -3.59
C ASP A 25 -5.07 -2.63 -4.69
N PHE A 26 -4.86 -1.52 -5.41
CA PHE A 26 -3.78 -1.44 -6.40
C PHE A 26 -2.42 -1.62 -5.75
N GLY A 27 -2.13 -0.94 -4.63
CA GLY A 27 -0.85 -1.05 -3.93
C GLY A 27 -0.56 -2.48 -3.49
N ALA A 28 -1.56 -3.20 -2.97
CA ALA A 28 -1.42 -4.61 -2.59
C ALA A 28 -1.21 -5.53 -3.81
N LEU A 29 -1.97 -5.32 -4.89
CA LEU A 29 -1.82 -6.07 -6.13
C LEU A 29 -0.47 -5.83 -6.79
N TYR A 30 -0.05 -4.57 -6.85
CA TYR A 30 1.23 -4.13 -7.40
C TYR A 30 2.38 -4.72 -6.59
N LEU A 31 2.36 -4.58 -5.26
CA LEU A 31 3.42 -5.14 -4.41
C LEU A 31 3.48 -6.66 -4.53
N ARG A 32 2.34 -7.37 -4.55
CA ARG A 32 2.32 -8.82 -4.77
C ARG A 32 2.89 -9.20 -6.12
N LYS A 33 2.52 -8.48 -7.18
CA LYS A 33 3.00 -8.74 -8.55
C LYS A 33 4.49 -8.50 -8.65
N ILE A 34 4.97 -7.34 -8.22
CA ILE A 34 6.40 -7.01 -8.18
C ILE A 34 7.16 -8.02 -7.30
N ALA A 35 6.67 -8.37 -6.11
CA ALA A 35 7.34 -9.37 -5.28
C ALA A 35 7.40 -10.76 -5.93
N SER A 36 6.44 -11.10 -6.81
CA SER A 36 6.46 -12.36 -7.55
C SER A 36 7.40 -12.30 -8.76
N GLU A 37 7.35 -11.22 -9.54
CA GLU A 37 8.20 -11.04 -10.72
C GLU A 37 9.68 -10.88 -10.35
N PHE A 38 9.96 -10.24 -9.21
CA PHE A 38 11.31 -10.07 -8.68
C PHE A 38 11.66 -11.13 -7.63
N ALA A 39 10.91 -12.23 -7.50
CA ALA A 39 11.15 -13.23 -6.46
C ALA A 39 12.58 -13.77 -6.47
N ASP A 40 13.09 -14.13 -7.65
CA ASP A 40 14.47 -14.59 -7.83
C ASP A 40 15.51 -13.53 -7.42
N ASP A 41 15.25 -12.26 -7.73
CA ASP A 41 16.15 -11.16 -7.37
C ASP A 41 16.05 -10.81 -5.88
N LEU A 42 14.86 -10.92 -5.27
CA LEU A 42 14.66 -10.77 -3.83
C LEU A 42 15.39 -11.87 -3.06
N ASP A 43 15.38 -13.10 -3.57
CA ASP A 43 16.15 -14.20 -2.98
C ASP A 43 17.66 -13.97 -3.10
N LYS A 44 18.17 -13.52 -4.24
CA LYS A 44 19.59 -13.12 -4.38
C LYS A 44 19.97 -11.98 -3.44
N VAL A 45 19.11 -10.96 -3.34
CA VAL A 45 19.32 -9.83 -2.42
C VAL A 45 19.34 -10.34 -0.97
N ARG A 46 18.47 -11.29 -0.63
CA ARG A 46 18.46 -11.92 0.70
C ARG A 46 19.72 -12.75 0.98
N GLU A 47 20.28 -13.40 -0.03
CA GLU A 47 21.54 -14.15 0.07
C GLU A 47 22.78 -13.24 0.10
N ALA A 48 22.64 -11.95 -0.26
CA ALA A 48 23.75 -11.01 -0.22
C ALA A 48 24.20 -10.73 1.21
N GLN A 49 25.52 -10.72 1.45
CA GLN A 49 26.12 -10.53 2.77
C GLN A 49 25.76 -9.18 3.43
N ASP A 50 25.43 -8.18 2.61
CA ASP A 50 25.06 -6.83 3.06
C ASP A 50 23.56 -6.66 3.34
N PHE A 51 22.73 -7.65 3.01
CA PHE A 51 21.29 -7.58 3.26
C PHE A 51 20.95 -8.04 4.67
N LYS A 52 20.49 -7.09 5.48
CA LYS A 52 20.14 -7.31 6.89
C LYS A 52 18.63 -7.17 7.09
N ALA A 53 18.12 -7.68 8.19
CA ALA A 53 16.72 -7.50 8.58
C ALA A 53 16.31 -6.01 8.65
N SER A 54 17.26 -5.12 8.94
CA SER A 54 17.07 -3.66 8.90
C SER A 54 16.85 -3.08 7.50
N SER A 55 17.29 -3.78 6.45
CA SER A 55 17.16 -3.35 5.04
C SER A 55 15.80 -3.74 4.44
N VAL A 56 15.08 -4.69 5.06
CA VAL A 56 13.73 -5.12 4.64
C VAL A 56 12.73 -3.96 4.57
N PRO A 57 12.57 -3.09 5.59
CA PRO A 57 11.67 -1.95 5.48
C PRO A 57 12.08 -1.02 4.34
N MET A 58 13.37 -0.75 4.15
CA MET A 58 13.84 0.08 3.02
C MET A 58 13.44 -0.53 1.67
N LEU A 59 13.59 -1.85 1.51
CA LEU A 59 13.18 -2.57 0.30
C LEU A 59 11.67 -2.46 0.06
N ILE A 60 10.86 -2.72 1.08
CA ILE A 60 9.40 -2.59 0.99
C ILE A 60 9.00 -1.14 0.61
N HIS A 61 9.64 -0.14 1.22
CA HIS A 61 9.40 1.26 0.90
C HIS A 61 9.76 1.59 -0.56
N ALA A 62 10.90 1.11 -1.06
CA ALA A 62 11.30 1.33 -2.44
C ALA A 62 10.35 0.65 -3.44
N LEU A 63 9.95 -0.60 -3.17
CA LEU A 63 8.98 -1.31 -4.00
C LEU A 63 7.63 -0.59 -4.00
N LYS A 64 7.11 -0.17 -2.83
CA LYS A 64 5.87 0.62 -2.74
C LYS A 64 6.00 1.99 -3.42
N GLN A 65 7.17 2.62 -3.38
CA GLN A 65 7.40 3.88 -4.07
C GLN A 65 7.29 3.73 -5.59
N GLY A 66 7.62 2.57 -6.16
CA GLY A 66 7.41 2.27 -7.58
C GLY A 66 5.95 2.42 -8.02
N GLU A 67 4.99 2.31 -7.11
CA GLU A 67 3.57 2.55 -7.37
C GLU A 67 3.28 4.01 -7.78
N SER A 68 4.16 4.95 -7.42
CA SER A 68 4.04 6.37 -7.82
C SER A 68 4.29 6.61 -9.31
N LEU A 69 4.89 5.64 -10.02
CA LEU A 69 5.08 5.70 -11.47
C LEU A 69 3.77 5.56 -12.25
N PHE A 70 2.72 5.01 -11.61
CA PHE A 70 1.41 4.82 -12.22
C PHE A 70 0.47 5.96 -11.86
N THR A 71 -0.26 6.46 -12.85
CA THR A 71 -1.32 7.44 -12.66
C THR A 71 -2.55 6.81 -12.02
N ALA A 72 -3.41 7.63 -11.40
CA ALA A 72 -4.64 7.14 -10.77
C ALA A 72 -5.58 6.41 -11.76
N GLU A 73 -5.57 6.78 -13.04
CA GLU A 73 -6.36 6.10 -14.07
C GLU A 73 -5.80 4.72 -14.40
N GLU A 74 -4.48 4.57 -14.52
CA GLU A 74 -3.83 3.27 -14.73
C GLU A 74 -4.08 2.33 -13.55
N LYS A 75 -3.94 2.85 -12.32
CA LYS A 75 -4.23 2.09 -11.10
C LYS A 75 -5.66 1.55 -11.11
N ARG A 76 -6.64 2.39 -11.44
CA ARG A 76 -8.05 1.98 -11.56
C ARG A 76 -8.28 0.92 -12.64
N ARG A 77 -7.65 1.06 -13.81
CA ARG A 77 -7.76 0.07 -14.91
C ARG A 77 -7.23 -1.29 -14.49
N VAL A 78 -6.09 -1.34 -13.82
CA VAL A 78 -5.50 -2.60 -13.34
C VAL A 78 -6.41 -3.26 -12.30
N VAL A 79 -6.89 -2.51 -11.31
CA VAL A 79 -7.80 -3.04 -10.29
C VAL A 79 -9.10 -3.56 -10.91
N ALA A 80 -9.67 -2.81 -11.87
CA ALA A 80 -10.86 -3.22 -12.61
C ALA A 80 -10.62 -4.51 -13.42
N ALA A 81 -9.48 -4.62 -14.11
CA ALA A 81 -9.11 -5.82 -14.89
C ALA A 81 -8.91 -7.07 -14.02
N THR A 82 -8.48 -6.93 -12.77
CA THR A 82 -8.40 -8.06 -11.81
C THR A 82 -9.72 -8.42 -11.13
N LYS A 83 -10.75 -7.56 -11.23
CA LYS A 83 -12.09 -7.82 -10.67
C LYS A 83 -13.12 -8.26 -11.72
N ALA A 84 -12.79 -8.12 -13.02
CA ALA A 84 -13.60 -8.58 -14.15
C ALA A 84 -13.32 -10.06 -14.43
#